data_AF-A0A7Y2A3Y7-F1
#
_entry.id   AF-A0A7Y2A3Y7-F1
#
_cell.length_a   1.000
_cell.length_b   1.000
_cell.length_c   1.000
_cell.angle_alpha   90.00
_cell.angle_beta   90.00
_cell.angle_gamma   90.00
#
_symmetry.space_group_name_H-M   'P 1'
#
loop_
_entity.id
_entity.type
_entity.pdbx_description
1 polymer ?
#
loop_
_entity_poly.entity_id
_entity_poly.type
_entity_poly.pdbx_seq_one_letter_code
_entity_poly.pdbx_strand_id
1 'polypeptide(L)'
;MEETAFLAFLAEGGRSPSASARVMAYVGDYETYLIGAGTTLDDAGPADLESFVAHFEASGDDARLYLWAIHYWYEFVDDPFLSHLAIELRRQRVKEAPFRIRDFRGVDAGHADLLEKAKVSTAPDLLAAAANPARRFALSDDAGVP
;
A
#
# COMPACT_ATOMS: atom_id res chain seq x y z
N MET A 1 18.67 -7.32 17.04
CA MET A 1 18.31 -5.95 16.60
C MET A 1 19.14 -4.87 17.31
N GLU A 2 19.78 -3.95 16.57
CA GLU A 2 20.47 -2.77 17.14
C GLU A 2 19.47 -1.62 17.44
N GLU A 3 18.66 -1.80 18.48
CA GLU A 3 17.50 -0.96 18.81
C GLU A 3 17.81 0.54 18.91
N THR A 4 18.90 0.92 19.58
CA THR A 4 19.27 2.35 19.77
C THR A 4 19.56 3.03 18.43
N ALA A 5 20.31 2.35 17.55
CA ALA A 5 20.66 2.88 16.24
C ALA A 5 19.44 2.95 15.32
N PHE A 6 18.57 1.94 15.37
CA PHE A 6 17.34 1.94 14.58
C PHE A 6 16.35 3.04 15.03
N LEU A 7 16.21 3.27 16.34
CA LEU A 7 15.40 4.38 16.85
C LEU A 7 15.93 5.75 16.42
N ALA A 8 17.25 5.94 16.39
CA ALA A 8 17.87 7.16 15.88
C ALA A 8 17.55 7.37 14.39
N PHE A 9 17.70 6.31 13.58
CA PHE A 9 17.33 6.32 12.15
C PHE A 9 15.86 6.74 11.93
N LEU A 10 14.92 6.16 12.70
CA LEU A 10 13.49 6.52 12.59
C LEU A 10 13.24 7.99 12.96
N ALA A 11 13.93 8.49 13.99
CA ALA A 11 13.82 9.89 14.42
C ALA A 11 14.37 10.86 13.36
N GLU A 12 15.52 10.52 12.74
CA GLU A 12 16.11 11.28 11.62
C GLU A 12 15.16 11.31 10.40
N GLY A 13 14.45 10.21 10.15
CA GLY A 13 13.36 10.13 9.16
C GLY A 13 12.07 10.87 9.54
N GLY A 14 12.06 11.63 10.64
CA GLY A 14 10.94 12.47 11.07
C GLY A 14 9.78 11.70 11.72
N ARG A 15 10.02 10.48 12.23
CA ARG A 15 8.98 9.70 12.93
C ARG A 15 8.81 10.18 14.36
N SER A 16 7.55 10.27 14.80
CA SER A 16 7.23 10.60 16.18
C SER A 16 7.63 9.43 17.10
N PRO A 17 7.90 9.68 18.40
CA PRO A 17 8.22 8.61 19.35
C PRO A 17 7.16 7.50 19.39
N SER A 18 5.88 7.87 19.27
CA SER A 18 4.77 6.93 19.21
C SER A 18 4.76 6.07 17.93
N ALA A 19 5.20 6.62 16.79
CA ALA A 19 5.34 5.88 15.56
C ALA A 19 6.53 4.92 15.64
N SER A 20 7.69 5.40 16.15
CA SER A 20 8.87 4.57 16.33
C SER A 20 8.61 3.40 17.28
N ALA A 21 7.91 3.61 18.38
CA ALA A 21 7.51 2.55 19.30
C ALA A 21 6.64 1.46 18.63
N ARG A 22 5.73 1.85 17.73
CA ARG A 22 4.95 0.88 16.96
C ARG A 22 5.80 0.13 15.95
N VAL A 23 6.70 0.80 15.26
CA VAL A 23 7.63 0.16 14.32
C VAL A 23 8.46 -0.89 15.05
N MET A 24 9.04 -0.54 16.20
CA MET A 24 9.78 -1.49 17.04
C MET A 24 8.96 -2.70 17.44
N ALA A 25 7.71 -2.50 17.90
CA ALA A 25 6.83 -3.60 18.27
C ALA A 25 6.58 -4.55 17.08
N TYR A 26 6.23 -4.01 15.91
CA TYR A 26 5.94 -4.82 14.73
C TYR A 26 7.18 -5.53 14.16
N VAL A 27 8.36 -4.89 14.22
CA VAL A 27 9.62 -5.55 13.84
C VAL A 27 9.97 -6.65 14.84
N GLY A 28 9.74 -6.44 16.13
CA GLY A 28 9.95 -7.45 17.17
C GLY A 28 9.02 -8.66 17.03
N ASP A 29 7.76 -8.45 16.65
CA ASP A 29 6.83 -9.54 16.33
C ASP A 29 7.31 -10.36 15.12
N TYR A 30 7.85 -9.70 14.09
CA TYR A 30 8.44 -10.37 12.93
C TYR A 30 9.71 -11.14 13.30
N GLU A 31 10.62 -10.55 14.08
CA GLU A 31 11.81 -11.24 14.62
C GLU A 31 11.42 -12.49 15.41
N THR A 32 10.39 -12.40 16.25
CA THR A 32 9.86 -13.53 17.02
C THR A 32 9.35 -14.65 16.11
N TYR A 33 8.62 -14.30 15.04
CA TYR A 33 8.17 -15.27 14.04
C TYR A 33 9.34 -15.95 13.33
N LEU A 34 10.35 -15.18 12.91
CA LEU A 34 11.53 -15.71 12.21
C LEU A 34 12.33 -16.67 13.09
N ILE A 35 12.49 -16.35 14.38
CA ILE A 35 13.14 -17.25 15.35
C ILE A 35 12.38 -18.60 15.41
N GLY A 36 11.03 -18.56 15.41
CA GLY A 36 10.20 -19.76 15.35
C GLY A 36 10.37 -20.56 14.05
N ALA A 37 10.70 -19.89 12.95
CA ALA A 37 11.02 -20.51 11.65
C ALA A 37 12.49 -20.94 11.52
N GLY A 38 13.33 -20.66 12.51
CA GLY A 38 14.75 -21.02 12.53
C GLY A 38 15.66 -20.07 11.74
N THR A 39 15.25 -18.82 11.54
CA THR A 39 16.03 -17.77 10.87
C THR A 39 16.08 -16.49 11.71
N THR A 40 16.77 -15.46 11.22
CA THR A 40 16.93 -14.16 11.89
C THR A 40 16.52 -13.03 10.95
N LEU A 41 16.41 -11.80 11.48
CA LEU A 41 16.14 -10.62 10.65
C LEU A 41 17.20 -10.41 9.57
N ASP A 42 18.45 -10.74 9.86
CA ASP A 42 19.61 -10.52 8.97
C ASP A 42 19.72 -11.62 7.89
N ASP A 43 19.22 -12.83 8.19
CA ASP A 43 19.26 -13.99 7.29
C ASP A 43 17.94 -14.25 6.54
N ALA A 44 16.87 -13.53 6.90
CA ALA A 44 15.56 -13.71 6.29
C ALA A 44 15.59 -13.35 4.80
N GLY A 45 14.85 -14.11 4.01
CA GLY A 45 14.65 -13.88 2.59
C GLY A 45 13.20 -13.57 2.20
N PRO A 46 12.92 -13.44 0.90
CA PRO A 46 11.56 -13.18 0.39
C PRO A 46 10.51 -14.18 0.87
N ALA A 47 10.87 -15.46 0.89
CA ALA A 47 9.97 -16.54 1.29
C ALA A 47 9.55 -16.41 2.76
N ASP A 48 10.45 -15.95 3.63
CA ASP A 48 10.15 -15.74 5.05
C ASP A 48 9.17 -14.59 5.25
N LEU A 49 9.37 -13.49 4.52
CA LEU A 49 8.48 -12.33 4.55
C LEU A 49 7.08 -12.68 4.00
N GLU A 50 7.01 -13.37 2.86
CA GLU A 50 5.74 -13.84 2.29
C GLU A 50 5.02 -14.82 3.22
N SER A 51 5.76 -15.76 3.83
CA SER A 51 5.21 -16.73 4.78
C SER A 51 4.70 -16.05 6.05
N PHE A 52 5.41 -15.05 6.56
CA PHE A 52 4.97 -14.25 7.70
C PHE A 52 3.65 -13.55 7.41
N VAL A 53 3.54 -12.94 6.24
CA VAL A 53 2.31 -12.27 5.82
C VAL A 53 1.16 -13.26 5.71
N ALA A 54 1.38 -14.42 5.08
CA ALA A 54 0.36 -15.46 4.97
C ALA A 54 -0.07 -16.00 6.34
N HIS A 55 0.86 -16.12 7.30
CA HIS A 55 0.59 -16.52 8.67
C HIS A 55 -0.36 -15.56 9.39
N PHE A 56 -0.08 -14.25 9.33
CA PHE A 56 -0.92 -13.21 9.95
C PHE A 56 -2.27 -13.03 9.24
N GLU A 57 -2.32 -13.18 7.92
CA GLU A 57 -3.59 -13.09 7.19
C GLU A 57 -4.50 -14.29 7.50
N ALA A 58 -3.93 -15.47 7.78
CA ALA A 58 -4.69 -16.64 8.20
C ALA A 58 -5.30 -16.48 9.61
N SER A 59 -4.71 -15.68 10.50
CA SER A 59 -5.29 -15.34 11.80
C SER A 59 -6.37 -14.25 11.72
N GLY A 60 -6.52 -13.61 10.56
CA GLY A 60 -7.45 -12.50 10.35
C GLY A 60 -6.88 -11.12 10.71
N ASP A 61 -5.57 -11.05 10.98
CA ASP A 61 -4.87 -9.82 11.31
C ASP A 61 -4.43 -9.05 10.06
N ASP A 62 -4.21 -7.74 10.21
CA ASP A 62 -3.81 -6.84 9.13
C ASP A 62 -2.29 -6.76 8.99
N ALA A 63 -1.75 -7.47 8.00
CA ALA A 63 -0.31 -7.47 7.69
C ALA A 63 0.23 -6.10 7.23
N ARG A 64 -0.61 -5.11 6.89
CA ARG A 64 -0.17 -3.81 6.32
C ARG A 64 0.70 -3.00 7.27
N LEU A 65 0.42 -3.07 8.58
CA LEU A 65 1.19 -2.33 9.59
C LEU A 65 2.55 -2.99 9.84
N TYR A 66 2.58 -4.32 9.83
CA TYR A 66 3.82 -5.08 9.89
C TYR A 66 4.72 -4.79 8.68
N LEU A 67 4.18 -4.89 7.47
CA LEU A 67 4.93 -4.61 6.25
C LEU A 67 5.48 -3.18 6.19
N TRP A 68 4.76 -2.21 6.75
CA TRP A 68 5.26 -0.84 6.89
C TRP A 68 6.45 -0.72 7.85
N ALA A 69 6.42 -1.45 8.97
CA ALA A 69 7.50 -1.46 9.94
C ALA A 69 8.73 -2.23 9.43
N ILE A 70 8.51 -3.40 8.82
CA ILE A 70 9.54 -4.26 8.22
C ILE A 70 10.29 -3.52 7.10
N HIS A 71 9.58 -2.72 6.30
CA HIS A 71 10.20 -1.85 5.30
C HIS A 71 11.28 -0.94 5.91
N TYR A 72 11.02 -0.29 7.04
CA TYR A 72 12.03 0.57 7.69
C TYR A 72 13.20 -0.22 8.24
N TRP A 73 12.97 -1.43 8.76
CA TRP A 73 14.07 -2.26 9.24
C TRP A 73 15.03 -2.58 8.10
N TYR A 74 14.52 -3.06 6.97
CA TYR A 74 15.35 -3.38 5.82
C TYR A 74 15.93 -2.15 5.11
N GLU A 75 15.28 -0.99 5.21
CA GLU A 75 15.90 0.28 4.81
C GLU A 75 17.09 0.65 5.73
N PHE A 76 16.96 0.44 7.04
CA PHE A 76 18.01 0.73 8.02
C PHE A 76 19.25 -0.16 7.87
N VAL A 77 19.07 -1.46 7.58
CA VAL A 77 20.19 -2.39 7.35
C VAL A 77 20.72 -2.39 5.91
N ASP A 78 20.26 -1.44 5.09
CA ASP A 78 20.65 -1.27 3.68
C ASP A 78 20.38 -2.53 2.82
N ASP A 79 19.23 -3.18 3.05
CA ASP A 79 18.66 -4.21 2.17
C ASP A 79 17.53 -3.61 1.32
N PRO A 80 17.85 -3.01 0.16
CA PRO A 80 16.85 -2.37 -0.69
C PRO A 80 15.87 -3.38 -1.30
N PHE A 81 16.25 -4.66 -1.40
CA PHE A 81 15.42 -5.66 -2.04
C PHE A 81 14.26 -6.06 -1.12
N LEU A 82 14.55 -6.44 0.12
CA LEU A 82 13.49 -6.78 1.10
C LEU A 82 12.69 -5.54 1.51
N SER A 83 13.35 -4.38 1.59
CA SER A 83 12.67 -3.10 1.83
C SER A 83 11.63 -2.82 0.75
N HIS A 84 11.96 -3.02 -0.53
CA HIS A 84 11.03 -2.83 -1.64
C HIS A 84 9.92 -3.88 -1.66
N LEU A 85 10.27 -5.15 -1.43
CA LEU A 85 9.29 -6.23 -1.37
C LEU A 85 8.22 -5.98 -0.30
N ALA A 86 8.63 -5.49 0.88
CA ALA A 86 7.69 -5.15 1.95
C ALA A 86 6.69 -4.04 1.52
N ILE A 87 7.15 -3.02 0.79
CA ILE A 87 6.28 -1.98 0.22
C ILE A 87 5.30 -2.59 -0.79
N GLU A 88 5.77 -3.43 -1.70
CA GLU A 88 4.94 -4.02 -2.75
C GLU A 88 3.86 -4.93 -2.17
N LEU A 89 4.23 -5.81 -1.22
CA LEU A 89 3.28 -6.63 -0.48
C LEU A 89 2.27 -5.75 0.27
N ARG A 90 2.69 -4.61 0.82
CA ARG A 90 1.77 -3.67 1.46
C ARG A 90 0.82 -3.03 0.46
N ARG A 91 1.30 -2.59 -0.70
CA ARG A 91 0.49 -1.97 -1.76
C ARG A 91 -0.63 -2.88 -2.23
N GLN A 92 -0.34 -4.17 -2.41
CA GLN A 92 -1.34 -5.19 -2.78
C GLN A 92 -2.53 -5.27 -1.79
N ARG A 93 -2.33 -4.86 -0.53
CA ARG A 93 -3.33 -4.92 0.56
C ARG A 93 -3.99 -3.57 0.82
N VAL A 94 -3.41 -2.47 0.32
CA VAL A 94 -4.04 -1.16 0.39
C VAL A 94 -5.06 -1.10 -0.76
N LYS A 95 -6.35 -1.15 -0.42
CA LYS A 95 -7.40 -0.72 -1.35
C LYS A 95 -7.13 0.75 -1.66
N GLU A 96 -6.56 1.03 -2.83
CA GLU A 96 -6.51 2.39 -3.34
C GLU A 96 -7.96 2.85 -3.52
N ALA A 97 -8.33 3.94 -2.86
CA ALA A 97 -9.62 4.56 -3.08
C ALA A 97 -9.66 5.00 -4.55
N PRO A 98 -10.64 4.57 -5.35
CA PRO A 98 -10.72 4.96 -6.74
C PRO A 98 -10.72 6.48 -6.86
N PHE A 99 -9.81 7.02 -7.66
CA PHE A 99 -9.71 8.46 -7.86
C PHE A 99 -10.97 8.97 -8.57
N ARG A 100 -11.66 9.96 -7.98
CA ARG A 100 -12.92 10.46 -8.53
C ARG A 100 -12.67 11.35 -9.73
N ILE A 101 -13.56 11.29 -10.72
CA ILE A 101 -13.47 12.08 -11.95
C ILE A 101 -13.45 13.59 -11.65
N ARG A 102 -14.26 14.02 -10.68
CA ARG A 102 -14.33 15.42 -10.23
C ARG A 102 -13.02 15.96 -9.65
N ASP A 103 -12.12 15.09 -9.20
CA ASP A 103 -10.86 15.48 -8.55
C ASP A 103 -9.71 15.62 -9.57
N PHE A 104 -9.93 15.27 -10.84
CA PHE A 104 -8.93 15.46 -11.90
C PHE A 104 -8.78 16.95 -12.24
N ARG A 105 -7.53 17.40 -12.32
CA ARG A 105 -7.22 18.77 -12.77
C ARG A 105 -7.67 18.97 -14.21
N GLY A 106 -8.41 20.04 -14.47
CA GLY A 106 -8.86 20.42 -15.80
C GLY A 106 -10.15 19.72 -16.27
N VAL A 107 -10.76 18.86 -15.44
CA VAL A 107 -12.11 18.35 -15.70
C VAL A 107 -13.12 19.41 -15.29
N ASP A 108 -14.06 19.71 -16.20
CA ASP A 108 -15.19 20.58 -15.90
C ASP A 108 -16.12 19.92 -14.87
N ALA A 109 -16.51 20.67 -13.84
CA ALA A 109 -17.34 20.15 -12.75
C ALA A 109 -18.74 19.72 -13.26
N GLY A 110 -19.30 20.43 -14.24
CA GLY A 110 -20.57 20.07 -14.85
C GLY A 110 -20.49 18.74 -15.61
N HIS A 111 -19.41 18.51 -16.34
CA HIS A 111 -19.17 17.21 -16.98
C HIS A 111 -18.98 16.08 -15.97
N ALA A 112 -18.28 16.33 -14.85
CA ALA A 112 -18.14 15.34 -13.79
C ALA A 112 -19.50 14.97 -13.16
N ASP A 113 -20.38 15.94 -12.91
CA ASP A 113 -21.73 15.71 -12.39
C ASP A 113 -22.60 14.89 -13.37
N LEU A 114 -22.46 15.14 -14.67
CA LEU A 114 -23.15 14.39 -15.71
C LEU A 114 -22.68 12.93 -15.76
N LEU A 115 -21.37 12.69 -15.71
CA LEU A 115 -20.81 11.33 -15.64
C LEU A 115 -21.24 10.62 -14.36
N GLU A 116 -21.29 11.31 -13.22
CA GLU A 116 -21.73 10.72 -11.96
C GLU A 116 -23.20 10.29 -12.01
N LYS A 117 -24.08 11.06 -12.66
CA LYS A 117 -25.48 10.66 -12.94
C LYS A 117 -25.55 9.41 -13.82
N ALA A 118 -24.61 9.25 -14.75
CA ALA A 118 -24.45 8.05 -15.58
C ALA A 118 -23.77 6.88 -14.83
N LYS A 119 -23.57 6.99 -13.51
CA LYS A 119 -22.86 6.03 -12.65
C LYS A 119 -21.38 5.84 -13.00
N VAL A 120 -20.78 6.84 -13.63
CA VAL A 120 -19.36 6.91 -13.97
C VAL A 120 -18.73 7.99 -13.09
N SER A 121 -18.19 7.59 -11.93
CA SER A 121 -17.73 8.54 -10.91
C SER A 121 -16.23 8.49 -10.65
N THR A 122 -15.57 7.42 -11.10
CA THR A 122 -14.15 7.14 -10.84
C THR A 122 -13.39 6.84 -12.12
N ALA A 123 -12.06 6.95 -12.08
CA ALA A 123 -11.22 6.62 -13.23
C ALA A 123 -11.42 5.17 -13.75
N PRO A 124 -11.51 4.14 -12.88
CA PRO A 124 -11.86 2.78 -13.32
C PRO A 124 -13.24 2.69 -14.01
N ASP A 125 -14.26 3.38 -13.48
CA ASP A 125 -15.59 3.40 -14.12
C ASP A 125 -15.51 3.98 -15.52
N LEU A 126 -14.77 5.10 -15.67
CA LEU A 126 -14.59 5.77 -16.94
C LEU A 126 -13.86 4.87 -17.92
N LEU A 127 -12.76 4.23 -17.53
CA LEU A 127 -12.00 3.30 -18.38
C LEU A 127 -12.87 2.11 -18.83
N ALA A 128 -13.71 1.58 -17.94
CA ALA A 128 -14.61 0.48 -18.26
C ALA A 128 -15.75 0.92 -19.20
N ALA A 129 -16.35 2.09 -18.95
CA ALA A 129 -17.43 2.67 -19.75
C ALA A 129 -16.94 3.15 -21.13
N ALA A 130 -15.69 3.62 -21.22
CA ALA A 130 -15.05 4.18 -22.41
C ALA A 130 -14.04 3.22 -23.08
N ALA A 131 -14.13 1.91 -22.81
CA ALA A 131 -13.10 0.93 -23.16
C ALA A 131 -12.75 0.85 -24.66
N ASN A 132 -13.66 1.28 -25.54
CA ASN A 132 -13.43 1.30 -26.98
C ASN A 132 -14.14 2.51 -27.64
N PRO A 133 -13.83 2.83 -28.92
CA PRO A 133 -14.40 3.99 -29.60
C PRO A 133 -15.93 4.03 -29.60
N ALA A 134 -16.60 2.90 -29.88
CA ALA A 134 -18.06 2.85 -29.91
C ALA A 134 -18.67 3.17 -28.53
N ARG A 135 -18.09 2.63 -27.45
CA ARG A 135 -18.54 2.90 -26.09
C ARG A 135 -18.25 4.32 -25.63
N ARG A 136 -17.17 4.95 -26.14
CA ARG A 136 -16.90 6.38 -25.91
C ARG A 136 -17.99 7.27 -26.50
N PHE A 137 -18.37 7.02 -27.76
CA PHE A 137 -19.46 7.76 -28.39
C PHE A 137 -20.79 7.56 -27.66
N ALA A 138 -21.10 6.32 -27.27
CA ALA A 138 -22.31 6.03 -26.50
C ALA A 138 -22.30 6.74 -25.14
N LEU A 139 -21.18 6.72 -24.40
CA LEU A 139 -21.07 7.43 -23.13
C LEU A 139 -21.18 8.95 -23.29
N SER A 140 -20.61 9.50 -24.37
CA SER A 140 -20.71 10.93 -24.69
C SER A 140 -22.16 11.34 -24.98
N ASP A 141 -22.89 10.54 -25.76
CA ASP A 141 -24.30 10.77 -26.08
C ASP A 141 -25.20 10.60 -24.84
N ASP A 142 -25.00 9.51 -24.07
CA ASP A 142 -25.79 9.18 -22.89
C ASP A 142 -25.57 10.16 -21.73
N ALA A 143 -24.32 10.57 -21.49
CA ALA A 143 -23.98 11.49 -20.41
C ALA A 143 -24.06 12.97 -20.84
N GLY A 144 -24.13 13.28 -22.13
CA GLY A 144 -24.10 14.65 -22.62
C GLY A 144 -22.75 15.35 -22.39
N VAL A 145 -21.66 14.58 -22.41
CA VAL A 145 -20.29 15.07 -22.21
C VAL A 145 -19.53 14.97 -23.53
N PRO A 146 -18.84 16.02 -23.98
CA PRO A 146 -18.12 16.03 -25.27
C PRO A 146 -16.96 15.04 -25.35
#